data_AF-X6LM40-F1
#
_entry.id   AF-X6LM40-F1
#
_cell.length_a   1.000
_cell.length_b   1.000
_cell.length_c   1.000
_cell.angle_alpha   90.00
_cell.angle_beta   90.00
_cell.angle_gamma   90.00
#
_symmetry.space_group_name_H-M   'P 1'
#
loop_
_entity.id
_entity.type
_entity.pdbx_description
1 polymer ?
#
loop_
_entity_poly.entity_id
_entity_poly.type
_entity_poly.pdbx_seq_one_letter_code
_entity_poly.pdbx_strand_id
1 'polypeptide(L)'
;MNEYNKIIQKKKIDGMSLLKMSKNDWMDLFHFDMFLQSCAVYDSFNQICVKYPIDMIDSNEGVLHDIPKEYLCPLSKSIMKDPVIASNGITYDRSSIINQYKDVLNYSLMNNGNIELYPDFALKQKIQQFLENLK
;
A
#
# COMPACT_ATOMS: atom_id res chain seq x y z
N MET A 1 17.96 -16.00 13.62
CA MET A 1 17.63 -15.53 12.25
C MET A 1 17.28 -16.74 11.40
N ASN A 2 16.09 -16.78 10.81
CA ASN A 2 15.58 -17.94 10.04
C ASN A 2 16.42 -18.20 8.77
N GLU A 3 16.45 -19.43 8.27
CA GLU A 3 17.21 -19.85 7.08
C GLU A 3 16.79 -19.07 5.83
N TYR A 4 15.50 -18.79 5.63
CA TYR A 4 15.02 -17.96 4.53
C TYR A 4 15.57 -16.53 4.58
N ASN A 5 15.70 -15.95 5.78
CA ASN A 5 16.31 -14.62 5.93
C ASN A 5 17.79 -14.62 5.55
N LYS A 6 18.51 -15.74 5.77
CA LYS A 6 19.90 -15.89 5.31
C LYS A 6 19.98 -15.93 3.79
N ILE A 7 19.02 -16.60 3.13
CA ILE A 7 18.93 -16.65 1.65
C ILE A 7 18.72 -15.24 1.09
N ILE A 8 17.75 -14.49 1.63
CA ILE A 8 17.42 -13.12 1.20
C ILE A 8 18.64 -12.20 1.36
N GLN A 9 19.31 -12.24 2.51
CA GLN A 9 20.52 -11.44 2.74
C GLN A 9 21.67 -11.83 1.80
N LYS A 10 21.94 -13.13 1.65
CA LYS A 10 23.01 -13.63 0.78
C LYS A 10 22.80 -13.24 -0.68
N LYS A 11 21.55 -13.33 -1.16
CA LYS A 11 21.19 -12.98 -2.54
C LYS A 11 20.86 -11.49 -2.73
N LYS A 12 20.91 -10.68 -1.66
CA LYS A 12 20.58 -9.25 -1.66
C LYS A 12 19.22 -8.96 -2.31
N ILE A 13 18.23 -9.78 -1.98
CA ILE A 13 16.88 -9.67 -2.53
C ILE A 13 16.06 -8.70 -1.66
N ASP A 14 15.37 -7.77 -2.30
CA ASP A 14 14.41 -6.88 -1.65
C ASP A 14 12.96 -7.27 -1.97
N GLY A 15 12.00 -6.60 -1.32
CA GLY A 15 10.58 -6.87 -1.52
C GLY A 15 10.09 -6.63 -2.95
N MET A 16 10.69 -5.66 -3.66
CA MET A 16 10.35 -5.36 -5.05
C MET A 16 10.79 -6.48 -6.00
N SER A 17 11.98 -7.03 -5.76
CA SER A 17 12.50 -8.18 -6.49
C SER A 17 11.61 -9.40 -6.27
N LEU A 18 11.17 -9.64 -5.04
CA LEU A 18 10.23 -10.72 -4.71
C LEU A 18 8.88 -10.56 -5.41
N LEU A 19 8.36 -9.33 -5.50
CA LEU A 19 7.09 -9.03 -6.17
C LEU A 19 7.14 -9.31 -7.68
N LYS A 20 8.31 -9.11 -8.32
CA LYS A 20 8.51 -9.34 -9.77
C LYS A 20 8.75 -10.83 -10.13
N MET A 21 8.99 -11.69 -9.14
CA MET A 21 9.29 -13.11 -9.32
C MET A 21 8.01 -13.97 -9.44
N SER A 22 8.05 -15.02 -10.25
CA SER A 22 6.97 -16.00 -10.38
C SER A 22 6.94 -17.02 -9.24
N LYS A 23 5.85 -17.79 -9.11
CA LYS A 23 5.76 -18.91 -8.15
C LYS A 23 6.87 -19.95 -8.36
N ASN A 24 7.34 -20.17 -9.58
CA ASN A 24 8.46 -21.08 -9.84
C ASN A 24 9.77 -20.47 -9.33
N ASP A 25 10.01 -19.18 -9.57
CA ASP A 25 11.20 -18.49 -9.07
C ASP A 25 11.28 -18.53 -7.54
N TRP A 26 10.15 -18.42 -6.84
CA TRP A 26 10.10 -18.55 -5.38
C TRP A 26 10.39 -19.98 -4.91
N MET A 27 9.90 -20.99 -5.63
CA MET A 27 10.19 -22.40 -5.35
C MET A 27 11.70 -22.67 -5.44
N ASP A 28 12.33 -22.20 -6.51
CA ASP A 28 13.78 -22.35 -6.73
C ASP A 28 14.61 -21.49 -5.76
N LEU A 29 14.14 -20.27 -5.47
CA LEU A 29 14.83 -19.34 -4.57
C LEU A 29 14.94 -19.87 -3.15
N PHE A 30 13.82 -20.37 -2.62
CA PHE A 30 13.70 -20.85 -1.24
C PHE A 30 13.89 -22.35 -1.10
N HIS A 31 14.10 -23.06 -2.21
CA HIS A 31 14.27 -24.53 -2.28
C HIS A 31 13.09 -25.26 -1.62
N PHE A 32 11.86 -24.89 -2.01
CA PHE A 32 10.68 -25.61 -1.54
C PHE A 32 10.57 -26.98 -2.21
N ASP A 33 10.30 -28.02 -1.42
CA ASP A 33 10.14 -29.39 -1.92
C ASP A 33 8.87 -29.56 -2.76
N MET A 34 7.85 -28.74 -2.51
CA MET A 34 6.57 -28.79 -3.22
C MET A 34 6.16 -27.42 -3.74
N PHE A 35 5.67 -27.38 -4.99
CA PHE A 35 5.11 -26.17 -5.60
C PHE A 35 4.00 -25.52 -4.75
N LEU A 36 3.21 -26.32 -4.03
CA LEU A 36 2.15 -25.82 -3.15
C LEU A 36 2.69 -24.91 -2.03
N GLN A 37 3.89 -25.16 -1.52
CA GLN A 37 4.52 -24.30 -0.52
C GLN A 37 4.84 -22.93 -1.12
N SER A 38 5.36 -22.91 -2.35
CA SER A 38 5.60 -21.67 -3.09
C SER A 38 4.30 -20.88 -3.30
N CYS A 39 3.23 -21.54 -3.74
CA CYS A 39 1.91 -20.92 -3.87
C CYS A 39 1.45 -20.27 -2.55
N ALA A 40 1.50 -21.02 -1.44
CA ALA A 40 1.01 -20.55 -0.16
C ALA A 40 1.77 -19.30 0.34
N VAL A 41 3.09 -19.29 0.20
CA VAL A 41 3.92 -18.15 0.62
C VAL A 41 3.72 -16.96 -0.33
N TYR A 42 3.73 -17.19 -1.64
CA TYR A 42 3.52 -16.16 -2.65
C TYR A 42 2.16 -15.47 -2.51
N ASP A 43 1.09 -16.24 -2.32
CA ASP A 43 -0.25 -15.70 -2.17
C ASP A 43 -0.37 -14.91 -0.84
N SER A 44 0.29 -15.38 0.23
CA SER A 44 0.37 -14.64 1.50
C SER A 44 1.13 -13.32 1.35
N PHE A 45 2.25 -13.32 0.62
CA PHE A 45 3.01 -12.11 0.32
C PHE A 45 2.19 -11.11 -0.48
N ASN A 46 1.49 -11.55 -1.53
CA ASN A 46 0.62 -10.68 -2.31
C ASN A 46 -0.52 -10.09 -1.47
N GLN A 47 -1.13 -10.88 -0.58
CA GLN A 47 -2.14 -10.35 0.35
C GLN A 47 -1.55 -9.26 1.27
N ILE A 48 -0.31 -9.43 1.73
CA ILE A 48 0.39 -8.42 2.51
C ILE A 48 0.63 -7.17 1.66
N CYS A 49 1.10 -7.29 0.42
CA CYS A 49 1.32 -6.14 -0.48
C CYS A 49 0.02 -5.40 -0.82
N VAL A 50 -1.10 -6.11 -0.96
CA VAL A 50 -2.42 -5.48 -1.16
C VAL A 50 -2.87 -4.75 0.11
N LYS A 51 -2.58 -5.31 1.29
CA LYS A 51 -2.96 -4.72 2.58
C LYS A 51 -2.06 -3.54 2.99
N TYR A 52 -0.79 -3.60 2.63
CA TYR A 52 0.25 -2.62 2.91
C TYR A 52 0.98 -2.32 1.60
N PRO A 53 0.46 -1.39 0.78
CA PRO A 53 1.11 -1.03 -0.46
C PRO A 53 2.53 -0.58 -0.16
N ILE A 54 3.50 -1.28 -0.73
CA ILE A 54 4.87 -0.83 -0.74
C ILE A 54 4.88 0.36 -1.71
N ASP A 55 5.20 1.56 -1.22
CA ASP A 55 5.42 2.72 -2.07
C ASP A 55 6.44 2.32 -3.13
N MET A 56 5.96 2.20 -4.37
CA MET A 56 6.78 2.03 -5.56
C MET A 56 7.56 3.33 -5.77
N ILE A 57 8.64 3.52 -5.01
CA ILE A 57 9.76 4.31 -5.50
C ILE A 57 10.50 3.39 -6.48
N ASP A 58 9.90 3.14 -7.65
CA ASP A 58 10.65 2.58 -8.77
C ASP A 58 10.82 3.69 -9.79
N SER A 59 12.06 4.11 -9.97
CA SER A 59 12.54 4.58 -11.25
C SER A 59 12.28 3.48 -12.29
N ASN A 60 11.12 3.59 -12.95
CA ASN A 60 10.66 2.88 -14.15
C ASN A 60 9.65 1.73 -13.95
N GLU A 61 8.39 2.12 -14.15
CA GLU A 61 7.29 1.45 -14.88
C GLU A 61 6.58 0.18 -14.35
N GLY A 62 5.23 0.30 -14.34
CA GLY A 62 4.20 -0.75 -14.30
C GLY A 62 3.99 -1.35 -12.93
N VAL A 63 3.03 -0.94 -12.09
CA VAL A 63 1.56 -0.92 -12.30
C VAL A 63 0.90 0.20 -11.44
N LEU A 64 1.68 0.92 -10.62
CA LEU A 64 1.18 2.02 -9.78
C LEU A 64 1.10 3.37 -10.51
N HIS A 65 1.64 3.49 -11.72
CA HIS A 65 1.65 4.74 -12.48
C HIS A 65 0.27 5.17 -13.01
N ASP A 66 -0.70 4.26 -13.08
CA ASP A 66 -2.04 4.57 -13.62
C ASP A 66 -3.02 5.10 -12.58
N ILE A 67 -2.67 5.08 -11.29
CA ILE A 67 -3.54 5.64 -10.25
C ILE A 67 -3.15 7.11 -10.03
N PRO A 68 -4.04 8.07 -10.34
CA PRO A 68 -3.80 9.48 -10.04
C PRO A 68 -3.41 9.68 -8.58
N LYS A 69 -2.34 10.46 -8.35
CA LYS A 69 -1.82 10.73 -6.99
C LYS A 69 -2.89 11.32 -6.07
N GLU A 70 -3.82 12.09 -6.62
CA GLU A 70 -4.95 12.67 -5.89
C GLU A 70 -5.91 11.62 -5.32
N TYR A 71 -5.88 10.37 -5.80
CA TYR A 71 -6.69 9.27 -5.28
C TYR A 71 -6.04 8.54 -4.11
N LEU A 72 -4.75 8.76 -3.88
CA LEU A 72 -3.97 8.07 -2.85
C LEU A 72 -3.99 8.84 -1.53
N CYS A 73 -4.23 8.12 -0.43
CA CYS A 73 -4.13 8.70 0.90
C CYS A 73 -2.66 9.03 1.22
N PRO A 74 -2.34 10.25 1.71
CA PRO A 74 -0.97 10.62 2.05
C PRO A 74 -0.33 9.76 3.15
N LEU A 75 -1.13 9.12 4.01
CA LEU A 75 -0.66 8.29 5.14
C LEU A 75 -0.52 6.82 4.76
N SER A 76 -1.60 6.19 4.30
CA SER A 76 -1.59 4.77 3.97
C SER A 76 -1.04 4.46 2.58
N LYS A 77 -0.92 5.47 1.72
CA LYS A 77 -0.46 5.35 0.32
C LYS A 77 -1.35 4.46 -0.54
N SER A 78 -2.55 4.13 -0.05
CA SER A 78 -3.59 3.37 -0.76
C SER A 78 -4.64 4.30 -1.37
N ILE A 79 -5.38 3.80 -2.37
CA ILE A 79 -6.59 4.47 -2.86
C ILE A 79 -7.55 4.74 -1.69
N MET A 80 -8.03 5.97 -1.57
CA MET A 80 -8.98 6.39 -0.54
C MET A 80 -10.34 5.74 -0.78
N LYS A 81 -10.89 5.06 0.24
CA LYS A 81 -12.25 4.50 0.21
C LYS A 81 -13.26 5.52 0.73
N ASP A 82 -12.85 6.29 1.73
CA ASP A 82 -13.64 7.38 2.30
C ASP A 82 -12.79 8.64 2.44
N PRO A 83 -12.61 9.39 1.33
CA PRO A 83 -11.78 10.59 1.33
C PRO A 83 -12.42 11.70 2.20
N VAL A 84 -11.62 12.25 3.11
CA VAL A 84 -12.00 13.33 4.05
C VAL A 84 -10.92 14.41 4.10
N ILE A 85 -11.34 15.66 3.99
CA ILE A 85 -10.50 16.86 4.09
C ILE A 85 -10.31 17.18 5.57
N ALA A 86 -9.06 17.28 5.99
CA ALA A 86 -8.71 17.78 7.32
C ALA A 86 -8.51 19.31 7.31
N SER A 87 -8.37 19.91 8.50
CA SER A 87 -8.21 21.37 8.67
C SER A 87 -6.98 21.97 7.99
N ASN A 88 -5.97 21.15 7.67
CA ASN A 88 -4.81 21.57 6.87
C ASN A 88 -5.10 21.62 5.35
N GLY A 89 -6.33 21.35 4.93
CA GLY A 89 -6.74 21.32 3.52
C GLY A 89 -6.30 20.07 2.75
N ILE A 90 -5.72 19.08 3.43
CA ILE A 90 -5.27 17.82 2.80
C ILE A 90 -6.38 16.77 2.95
N THR A 91 -6.60 16.01 1.87
CA THR A 91 -7.54 14.88 1.88
C THR A 91 -6.83 13.59 2.27
N TYR A 92 -7.45 12.83 3.18
CA TYR A 92 -6.97 11.53 3.66
C TYR A 92 -8.07 10.48 3.55
N ASP A 93 -7.72 9.19 3.60
CA ASP A 93 -8.72 8.18 3.91
C ASP A 93 -9.10 8.27 5.39
N ARG A 94 -10.40 8.29 5.70
CA ARG A 94 -10.93 8.44 7.05
C ARG A 94 -10.30 7.46 8.05
N SER A 95 -10.15 6.19 7.67
CA SER A 95 -9.59 5.17 8.57
C SER A 95 -8.11 5.42 8.84
N SER A 96 -7.38 5.90 7.84
CA SER A 96 -5.95 6.17 7.94
C SER A 96 -5.67 7.35 8.86
N ILE A 97 -6.40 8.47 8.69
CA ILE A 97 -6.21 9.65 9.53
C ILE A 97 -6.65 9.40 10.98
N ILE A 98 -7.76 8.69 11.21
CA ILE A 98 -8.21 8.37 12.58
C ILE A 98 -7.19 7.49 13.33
N ASN A 99 -6.52 6.57 12.64
CA ASN A 99 -5.57 5.66 13.27
C ASN A 99 -4.16 6.26 13.43
N GLN A 100 -3.73 7.12 12.51
CA GLN A 100 -2.33 7.56 12.41
C GLN A 100 -2.14 9.07 12.63
N TYR A 101 -3.18 9.85 12.97
CA TYR A 101 -3.04 11.30 13.19
C TYR A 101 -2.00 11.67 14.25
N LYS A 102 -1.69 10.76 15.20
CA LYS A 102 -0.67 10.97 16.22
C LYS A 102 0.75 10.88 15.66
N ASP A 103 0.93 10.07 14.62
CA ASP A 103 2.20 9.92 13.90
C ASP A 103 2.40 11.04 12.87
N VAL A 104 1.29 11.67 12.44
CA VAL A 104 1.34 12.96 11.74
C VAL A 104 1.74 14.02 12.76
N LEU A 105 2.97 14.50 12.66
CA LEU A 105 3.63 15.50 13.53
C LEU A 105 2.95 16.88 13.60
N ASN A 106 1.61 16.97 13.54
CA ASN A 106 0.93 18.24 13.40
C ASN A 106 -0.38 18.29 14.18
N TYR A 107 -0.26 18.91 15.35
CA TYR A 107 -1.31 19.70 16.02
C TYR A 107 -2.09 20.61 15.05
N SER A 108 -1.55 20.91 13.86
CA SER A 108 -2.23 21.65 12.78
C SER A 108 -3.47 20.95 12.21
N LEU A 109 -3.71 19.67 12.52
CA LEU A 109 -4.91 18.92 12.15
C LEU A 109 -6.05 19.09 13.17
N MET A 110 -5.77 19.64 14.35
CA MET A 110 -6.73 19.77 15.43
C MET A 110 -7.30 21.18 15.49
N ASN A 111 -8.63 21.28 15.54
CA ASN A 111 -9.35 22.48 15.94
C ASN A 111 -9.87 22.27 17.37
N ASN A 112 -9.44 23.09 18.32
CA ASN A 112 -9.75 22.95 19.74
C ASN A 112 -9.50 21.53 20.32
N GLY A 113 -8.46 20.84 19.86
CA GLY A 113 -8.11 19.50 20.33
C GLY A 113 -8.91 18.34 19.72
N ASN A 114 -9.85 18.63 18.81
CA ASN A 114 -10.57 17.63 18.02
C ASN A 114 -10.12 17.68 16.56
N ILE A 115 -10.10 16.52 15.92
CA ILE A 115 -9.86 16.44 14.48
C ILE A 115 -11.18 16.72 13.76
N GLU A 116 -11.23 17.82 13.00
CA GLU A 116 -12.35 18.11 12.12
C GLU A 116 -12.09 17.51 10.74
N LEU A 117 -13.01 16.66 10.29
CA LEU A 117 -12.94 15.95 9.03
C LEU A 117 -14.20 16.23 8.21
N TYR A 118 -14.03 16.78 7.02
CA TYR A 118 -15.10 17.09 6.10
C TYR A 118 -15.11 16.07 4.95
N PRO A 119 -16.22 15.42 4.61
CA PRO A 119 -16.25 14.47 3.49
C PRO A 119 -15.90 15.14 2.15
N ASP A 120 -15.04 14.51 1.36
CA ASP A 120 -14.75 14.91 -0.02
C ASP A 120 -15.58 14.07 -1.00
N PHE A 121 -16.87 14.41 -1.12
CA PHE A 121 -17.78 13.65 -1.98
C PHE A 121 -17.39 13.69 -3.46
N ALA A 122 -16.80 14.81 -3.92
CA ALA A 122 -16.36 14.97 -5.29
C ALA A 122 -15.20 14.00 -5.61
N LEU A 123 -14.20 13.92 -4.74
CA LEU A 123 -13.10 12.98 -4.90
C LEU A 123 -13.58 11.54 -4.77
N LYS A 124 -14.49 11.26 -3.84
CA LYS A 124 -15.08 9.92 -3.68
C LYS A 124 -15.74 9.43 -4.97
N GLN A 125 -16.51 10.30 -5.63
CA GLN A 125 -17.15 9.99 -6.91
C GLN A 125 -16.14 9.74 -8.02
N LYS A 126 -15.08 10.57 -8.12
CA LYS A 126 -14.00 10.38 -9.10
C LYS A 126 -13.27 9.06 -8.92
N ILE A 127 -12.93 8.71 -7.68
CA ILE A 127 -12.27 7.44 -7.34
C ILE A 127 -13.17 6.27 -7.72
N GLN A 128 -14.46 6.35 -7.41
CA GLN A 128 -15.40 5.28 -7.76
C GLN A 128 -15.49 5.08 -9.28
N GLN A 129 -15.63 6.16 -10.05
CA GLN A 129 -15.64 6.10 -11.51
C GLN A 129 -14.36 5.49 -12.08
N PHE A 130 -13.21 5.87 -11.51
CA PHE A 130 -11.92 5.30 -11.88
C PHE A 130 -11.88 3.78 -11.62
N LEU A 131 -12.34 3.31 -10.46
CA LEU A 131 -12.36 1.89 -10.11
C LEU A 131 -13.37 1.08 -10.94
N GLU A 132 -14.48 1.70 -11.36
CA GLU A 132 -15.45 1.06 -12.26
C GLU A 132 -14.87 0.85 -13.67
N ASN A 133 -14.07 1.80 -14.16
CA ASN A 133 -13.42 1.69 -15.48
C ASN A 133 -12.25 0.69 -15.52
N LEU A 134 -11.78 0.21 -14.37
CA LEU A 134 -10.72 -0.80 -14.26
C LEU A 134 -11.26 -2.25 -14.27
N LYS A 135 -12.57 -2.46 -14.21
CA LYS A 135 -13.23 -3.77 -14.24
C LYS A 135 -13.55 -4.20 -15.67
#